data_AF-A0ABD0PC33-F1
#
_entry.id   AF-A0ABD0PC33-F1
#
_cell.length_a   1.000
_cell.length_b   1.000
_cell.length_c   1.000
_cell.angle_alpha   90.00
_cell.angle_beta   90.00
_cell.angle_gamma   90.00
#
_symmetry.space_group_name_H-M   'P 1'
#
loop_
_entity.id
_entity.type
_entity.pdbx_description
1 polymer ?
#
loop_
_entity_poly.entity_id
_entity_poly.type
_entity_poly.pdbx_seq_one_letter_code
_entity_poly.pdbx_strand_id
1 'polypeptide(L)'
;MSKALEKAKNPSLDLKPMSSPFPDVKAFIQGNTLASRKKVMPIITDFLKEKEKTMYPIGNVEDLDLDDDSNQDQSDLQQCPEDAGIEDDTQVPPTPMNNNGLPKINPEVLVEKVSKMASMEDTSPEGQ
;
A
#
# COMPACT_ATOMS: atom_id res chain seq x y z
N MET A 1 -4.41 19.70 -19.25
CA MET A 1 -3.63 18.44 -19.19
C MET A 1 -2.19 18.78 -18.82
N SER A 2 -1.65 18.25 -17.73
CA SER A 2 -0.24 18.48 -17.33
C SER A 2 0.72 17.63 -18.18
N LYS A 3 1.99 18.06 -18.25
CA LYS A 3 3.09 17.34 -18.93
C LYS A 3 4.32 17.13 -18.02
N ALA A 4 4.11 17.15 -16.69
CA ALA A 4 5.20 17.12 -15.72
C ALA A 4 6.07 15.86 -15.87
N LEU A 5 5.43 14.70 -16.00
CA LEU A 5 6.13 13.42 -16.18
C LEU A 5 6.89 13.32 -17.52
N GLU A 6 6.34 13.89 -18.60
CA GLU A 6 7.00 13.94 -19.92
C GLU A 6 8.24 14.84 -19.94
N LYS A 7 8.26 15.88 -19.09
CA LYS A 7 9.35 16.86 -19.01
C LYS A 7 10.41 16.51 -17.95
N ALA A 8 10.16 15.50 -17.12
CA ALA A 8 11.06 15.12 -16.05
C ALA A 8 12.40 14.65 -16.61
N LYS A 9 13.50 15.22 -16.11
CA LYS A 9 14.87 14.86 -16.52
C LYS A 9 15.60 14.01 -15.47
N ASN A 10 15.12 14.00 -14.23
CA ASN A 10 15.80 13.37 -13.09
C ASN A 10 14.79 12.62 -12.20
N PRO A 11 14.60 11.30 -12.42
CA PRO A 11 15.09 10.54 -13.56
C PRO A 11 14.32 10.86 -14.86
N SER A 12 14.97 10.72 -16.02
CA SER A 12 14.25 10.61 -17.29
C SER A 12 13.40 9.34 -17.26
N LEU A 13 12.10 9.47 -17.55
CA LEU A 13 11.17 8.33 -17.56
C LEU A 13 11.09 7.63 -18.92
N ASP A 14 11.64 8.25 -19.98
CA ASP A 14 11.62 7.76 -21.36
C ASP A 14 10.22 7.33 -21.81
N LEU A 15 9.22 8.17 -21.53
CA LEU A 15 7.81 7.89 -21.81
C LEU A 15 7.52 7.86 -23.30
N LYS A 16 6.88 6.79 -23.76
CA LYS A 16 6.37 6.66 -25.13
C LYS A 16 4.84 6.56 -25.12
N PRO A 17 4.11 7.36 -25.92
CA PRO A 17 2.65 7.29 -25.96
C PRO A 17 2.13 5.89 -26.31
N MET A 18 1.03 5.48 -25.68
CA MET A 18 0.34 4.21 -25.90
C MET A 18 -1.16 4.44 -26.07
N SER A 19 -1.82 3.58 -26.85
CA SER A 19 -3.28 3.59 -26.98
C SER A 19 -3.96 3.20 -25.66
N SER A 20 -4.96 3.96 -25.26
CA SER A 20 -5.86 3.66 -24.15
C SER A 20 -7.24 3.28 -24.70
N PRO A 21 -7.94 2.28 -24.12
CA PRO A 21 -9.33 2.00 -24.47
C PRO A 21 -10.29 3.10 -23.98
N PHE A 22 -9.84 3.98 -23.10
CA PHE A 22 -10.63 5.09 -22.55
C PHE A 22 -10.22 6.44 -23.18
N PRO A 23 -11.16 7.24 -23.69
CA PRO A 23 -10.87 8.47 -24.43
C PRO A 23 -10.23 9.57 -23.57
N ASP A 24 -10.56 9.62 -22.28
CA ASP A 24 -10.06 10.66 -21.36
C ASP A 24 -8.76 10.27 -20.65
N VAL A 25 -8.27 9.05 -20.89
CA VAL A 25 -7.06 8.53 -20.25
C VAL A 25 -5.93 8.49 -21.26
N LYS A 26 -4.80 9.12 -20.90
CA LYS A 26 -3.55 8.96 -21.64
C LYS A 26 -2.74 7.82 -21.04
N ALA A 27 -2.32 6.89 -21.87
CA ALA A 27 -1.44 5.79 -21.48
C ALA A 27 -0.03 6.00 -22.06
N PHE A 28 0.98 5.51 -21.34
CA PHE A 28 2.37 5.59 -21.75
C PHE A 28 3.10 4.31 -21.38
N ILE A 29 4.05 3.90 -22.23
CA ILE A 29 5.06 2.89 -21.90
C ILE A 29 6.24 3.62 -21.27
N GLN A 30 6.65 3.19 -20.08
CA GLN A 30 7.82 3.73 -19.38
C GLN A 30 9.08 3.01 -19.86
N GLY A 31 9.95 3.71 -20.58
CA GLY A 31 11.22 3.13 -21.07
C GLY A 31 12.24 2.92 -19.96
N ASN A 32 12.33 3.84 -18.99
CA ASN A 32 13.22 3.69 -17.85
C ASN A 32 12.59 2.82 -16.78
N THR A 33 12.76 1.51 -16.87
CA THR A 33 12.20 0.54 -15.92
C THR A 33 12.80 0.62 -14.51
N LEU A 34 13.95 1.27 -14.34
CA LEU A 34 14.58 1.51 -13.04
C LEU A 34 13.99 2.73 -12.30
N ALA A 35 13.18 3.55 -12.98
CA ALA A 35 12.43 4.64 -12.38
C ALA A 35 11.17 4.11 -11.69
N SER A 36 11.34 3.47 -10.54
CA SER A 36 10.21 2.99 -9.74
C SER A 36 9.39 4.13 -9.14
N ARG A 37 8.27 3.79 -8.49
CA ARG A 37 7.42 4.75 -7.74
C ARG A 37 8.25 5.72 -6.89
N LYS A 38 9.26 5.24 -6.16
CA LYS A 38 10.08 6.11 -5.28
C LYS A 38 10.71 7.28 -6.02
N LYS A 39 11.09 7.10 -7.29
CA LYS A 39 11.70 8.16 -8.11
C LYS A 39 10.66 9.00 -8.86
N VAL A 40 9.49 8.43 -9.16
CA VAL A 40 8.38 9.15 -9.81
C VAL A 40 7.64 10.05 -8.84
N MET A 41 7.48 9.63 -7.58
CA MET A 41 6.71 10.37 -6.57
C MET A 41 7.17 11.83 -6.37
N PRO A 42 8.46 12.15 -6.25
CA PRO A 42 8.91 13.53 -6.12
C PRO A 42 8.43 14.43 -7.26
N ILE A 43 8.50 13.96 -8.52
CA ILE A 43 8.05 14.72 -9.69
C ILE A 43 6.54 15.04 -9.59
N ILE A 44 5.73 14.09 -9.13
CA ILE A 44 4.29 14.28 -8.94
C ILE A 44 4.04 15.26 -7.79
N THR A 45 4.71 15.08 -6.66
CA THR A 45 4.57 15.94 -5.49
C THR A 45 4.91 17.39 -5.83
N ASP A 46 6.03 17.63 -6.52
CA ASP A 46 6.45 18.98 -6.92
C ASP A 46 5.43 19.63 -7.85
N PHE A 47 4.92 18.88 -8.84
CA PHE A 47 3.87 19.37 -9.74
C PHE A 47 2.57 19.73 -9.00
N LEU A 48 2.16 18.92 -8.02
CA LEU A 48 0.95 19.19 -7.24
C LEU A 48 1.12 20.43 -6.36
N LYS A 49 2.26 20.58 -5.68
CA LYS A 49 2.60 21.77 -4.88
C LYS A 49 2.62 23.05 -5.72
N GLU A 50 3.22 23.00 -6.92
CA GLU A 50 3.23 24.13 -7.86
C GLU A 50 1.80 24.51 -8.29
N LYS A 51 0.96 23.51 -8.56
CA LYS A 51 -0.43 23.73 -8.94
C LYS A 51 -1.25 24.33 -7.79
N GLU A 52 -1.03 23.90 -6.56
CA GLU A 52 -1.68 24.47 -5.36
C GLU A 52 -1.32 25.95 -5.17
N LYS A 53 -0.03 26.28 -5.27
CA LYS A 53 0.46 27.67 -5.23
C LYS A 53 -0.14 28.55 -6.33
N THR A 54 -0.42 27.98 -7.49
CA THR A 54 -1.01 28.69 -8.64
C THR A 54 -2.52 28.88 -8.48
N MET A 55 -3.21 27.96 -7.82
CA MET A 55 -4.67 27.97 -7.67
C MET A 55 -5.14 28.87 -6.52
N TYR A 56 -4.22 29.22 -5.61
CA TYR A 56 -4.44 30.17 -4.54
C TYR A 56 -3.27 31.16 -4.45
N PRO A 57 -3.36 32.36 -5.06
CA PRO A 57 -2.80 33.53 -4.43
C PRO A 57 -3.76 33.98 -3.30
N ILE A 58 -4.11 33.07 -2.37
CA ILE A 58 -4.82 33.50 -1.15
C ILE A 58 -3.74 34.16 -0.29
N GLY A 59 -3.90 35.47 -0.09
CA GLY A 59 -2.91 36.31 0.56
C GLY A 59 -2.55 35.83 1.96
N ASN A 60 -1.30 36.11 2.33
CA ASN A 60 -0.93 36.69 3.61
C ASN A 60 -1.92 36.38 4.77
N VAL A 61 -1.89 35.15 5.26
CA VAL A 61 -2.27 34.85 6.64
C VAL A 61 -1.06 34.17 7.25
N GLU A 62 -0.24 35.04 7.84
CA GLU A 62 0.48 34.87 9.10
C GLU A 62 0.82 33.42 9.50
N ASP A 63 2.14 33.18 9.60
CA ASP A 63 2.76 32.56 10.76
C ASP A 63 2.22 31.18 11.17
N LEU A 64 2.67 30.15 10.46
CA LEU A 64 2.84 28.82 11.06
C LEU A 64 4.23 28.35 10.64
N ASP A 65 5.23 28.72 11.45
CA ASP A 65 6.52 28.05 11.48
C ASP A 65 6.26 26.54 11.68
N LEU A 66 6.37 25.79 10.57
CA LEU A 66 6.55 24.35 10.63
C LEU A 66 8.04 24.14 10.50
N ASP A 67 8.68 23.98 11.65
CA ASP A 67 10.10 23.69 11.78
C ASP A 67 10.44 22.47 10.91
N ASP A 68 11.20 22.74 9.85
CA ASP A 68 11.89 21.76 9.01
C ASP A 68 13.07 21.21 9.81
N ASP A 69 12.81 20.31 10.77
CA ASP A 69 13.90 19.61 11.46
C ASP A 69 14.39 18.44 10.59
N SER A 70 15.24 18.81 9.63
CA SER A 70 16.16 17.89 8.99
C SER A 70 17.52 17.98 9.70
N ASN A 71 17.65 17.40 10.90
CA ASN A 71 18.94 17.10 11.51
C ASN A 71 19.04 15.62 11.95
N GLN A 72 19.62 14.86 11.04
CA GLN A 72 20.62 13.81 11.26
C GLN A 72 21.21 13.77 12.70
N ASP A 73 20.85 12.77 13.52
CA ASP A 73 21.80 12.18 14.47
C ASP A 73 21.46 10.73 14.84
N GLN A 74 22.49 9.89 14.79
CA GLN A 74 22.49 8.57 15.39
C GLN A 74 22.80 8.73 16.87
N SER A 75 21.97 8.26 17.79
CA SER A 75 22.47 7.67 19.05
C SER A 75 21.36 7.22 19.99
N ASP A 76 21.62 6.05 20.56
CA ASP A 76 20.99 5.44 21.71
C ASP A 76 20.73 6.43 22.86
N LEU A 77 19.46 6.60 23.24
CA LEU A 77 19.11 6.86 24.64
C LEU A 77 17.90 6.02 25.04
N GLN A 78 18.23 4.99 25.79
CA GLN A 78 17.35 4.20 26.63
C GLN A 78 16.55 5.10 27.60
N GLN A 79 15.42 4.54 28.03
CA GLN A 79 14.89 4.57 29.40
C GLN A 79 13.76 5.56 29.73
N CYS A 80 12.53 5.04 29.76
CA CYS A 80 11.51 5.45 30.73
C CYS A 80 11.26 4.26 31.67
N PRO A 81 11.43 4.41 33.00
CA PRO A 81 11.25 3.30 33.94
C PRO A 81 9.78 3.10 34.35
N GLU A 82 9.38 1.83 34.28
CA GLU A 82 8.48 1.06 35.14
C GLU A 82 7.31 1.77 35.87
N ASP A 83 6.07 1.43 35.49
CA ASP A 83 5.00 1.17 36.46
C ASP A 83 4.22 -0.08 36.06
N ALA A 84 3.99 -0.93 37.07
CA ALA A 84 3.69 -2.35 36.94
C ALA A 84 2.26 -2.62 36.45
N GLY A 85 2.15 -3.36 35.35
CA GLY A 85 0.89 -3.89 34.85
C GLY A 85 1.14 -5.04 33.89
N ILE A 86 1.41 -6.22 34.46
CA ILE A 86 1.46 -7.56 33.85
C ILE A 86 1.83 -7.65 32.36
N GLU A 87 3.05 -8.13 32.15
CA GLU A 87 3.40 -9.10 31.11
C GLU A 87 2.18 -9.78 30.45
N ASP A 88 1.90 -9.44 29.21
CA ASP A 88 2.06 -10.35 28.06
C ASP A 88 1.82 -9.49 26.81
N ASP A 89 2.82 -8.69 26.43
CA ASP A 89 2.93 -8.28 25.04
C ASP A 89 3.26 -9.56 24.28
N THR A 90 2.22 -10.35 23.97
CA THR A 90 2.35 -11.45 23.03
C THR A 90 2.74 -10.79 21.71
N GLN A 91 4.04 -10.55 21.52
CA GLN A 91 4.61 -10.24 20.22
C GLN A 91 4.41 -11.49 19.40
N VAL A 92 3.22 -11.60 18.83
CA VAL A 92 2.88 -12.67 17.92
C VAL A 92 3.90 -12.59 16.80
N PRO A 93 4.61 -13.68 16.50
CA PRO A 93 5.48 -13.68 15.34
C PRO A 93 4.63 -13.25 14.13
N PRO A 94 5.18 -12.45 13.20
CA PRO A 94 4.44 -12.06 12.01
C PRO A 94 3.85 -13.32 11.40
N THR A 95 2.52 -13.34 11.24
CA THR A 95 1.80 -14.55 10.82
C THR A 95 2.46 -15.05 9.53
N PRO A 96 2.98 -16.29 9.50
CA PRO A 96 3.75 -16.75 8.36
C PRO A 96 2.85 -16.68 7.13
N MET A 97 3.26 -15.84 6.20
CA MET A 97 2.59 -15.61 4.94
C MET A 97 2.78 -16.86 4.10
N ASN A 98 1.96 -17.89 4.29
CA ASN A 98 1.91 -19.02 3.37
C ASN A 98 1.26 -18.54 2.06
N ASN A 99 2.07 -17.95 1.20
CA ASN A 99 1.72 -17.57 -0.16
C ASN A 99 1.78 -18.76 -1.14
N ASN A 100 1.93 -19.99 -0.65
CA ASN A 100 1.59 -21.17 -1.45
C ASN A 100 0.07 -21.23 -1.50
N GLY A 101 -0.48 -20.73 -2.62
CA GLY A 101 -1.90 -20.51 -2.86
C GLY A 101 -2.81 -21.65 -2.41
N LEU A 102 -4.08 -21.28 -2.22
CA LEU A 102 -5.16 -22.14 -1.73
C LEU A 102 -4.99 -23.60 -2.19
N PRO A 103 -5.07 -24.59 -1.29
CA PRO A 103 -4.92 -26.00 -1.67
C PRO A 103 -5.85 -26.30 -2.86
N LYS A 104 -5.35 -27.10 -3.82
CA LYS A 104 -6.13 -27.53 -4.99
C LYS A 104 -7.33 -28.35 -4.53
N ILE A 105 -8.43 -27.67 -4.26
CA ILE A 105 -9.69 -28.27 -3.89
C ILE A 105 -10.33 -28.87 -5.14
N ASN A 106 -10.64 -30.16 -5.08
CA ASN A 106 -11.37 -30.85 -6.14
C ASN A 106 -12.89 -30.58 -5.95
N PRO A 107 -13.62 -30.09 -6.96
CA PRO A 107 -15.06 -29.88 -6.88
C PRO A 107 -15.85 -31.15 -6.50
N GLU A 108 -15.43 -32.34 -6.91
CA GLU A 108 -16.12 -33.59 -6.56
C GLU A 108 -16.12 -33.84 -5.05
N VAL A 109 -15.02 -33.53 -4.36
CA VAL A 109 -14.88 -33.70 -2.91
C VAL A 109 -15.78 -32.74 -2.15
N LEU A 110 -15.98 -31.53 -2.68
CA LEU A 110 -16.90 -30.55 -2.10
C LEU A 110 -18.35 -31.03 -2.21
N VAL A 111 -18.74 -31.53 -3.39
CA VAL A 111 -20.08 -32.07 -3.61
C VAL A 111 -20.33 -33.27 -2.72
N GLU A 112 -19.40 -34.22 -2.64
CA GLU A 112 -19.51 -35.39 -1.76
C GLU A 112 -19.68 -34.98 -0.29
N LYS A 113 -18.88 -34.02 0.19
CA LYS A 113 -18.95 -33.54 1.58
C LYS A 113 -20.27 -32.84 1.87
N VAL A 114 -20.77 -32.03 0.93
CA VAL A 114 -22.07 -31.35 1.07
C VAL A 114 -23.21 -32.36 1.04
N SER A 115 -23.17 -33.33 0.13
CA SER A 115 -24.13 -34.43 0.08
C SER A 115 -24.10 -35.24 1.39
N LYS A 116 -22.91 -35.52 1.92
CA LYS A 116 -22.75 -36.22 3.20
C LYS A 116 -23.33 -35.42 4.37
N MET A 117 -23.16 -34.10 4.40
CA MET A 117 -23.78 -33.22 5.41
C MET A 117 -25.30 -33.15 5.27
N ALA A 118 -25.81 -33.17 4.05
CA ALA A 118 -27.24 -33.22 3.78
C ALA A 118 -27.86 -34.60 4.10
N SER A 119 -27.05 -35.66 4.08
CA SER A 119 -27.47 -37.04 4.38
C SER A 119 -27.14 -37.49 5.80
N MET A 120 -26.66 -36.59 6.69
CA MET A 120 -26.53 -36.94 8.10
C MET A 120 -27.95 -36.97 8.68
N GLU A 121 -28.60 -38.12 8.55
CA GLU A 121 -29.58 -38.55 9.54
C GLU A 121 -28.89 -38.48 10.90
N ASP A 122 -29.51 -37.77 11.83
CA ASP A 122 -29.08 -37.62 13.22
C ASP A 122 -28.97 -39.01 13.87
N THR A 123 -27.81 -39.65 13.77
CA THR A 123 -27.49 -40.77 14.66
C THR A 123 -27.09 -40.17 16.00
N SER A 124 -28.07 -39.63 16.70
CA SER A 124 -28.04 -39.46 18.14
C SER A 124 -27.65 -40.82 18.73
N PRO A 125 -26.61 -40.91 19.58
CA PRO A 125 -26.37 -42.14 20.31
C PRO A 125 -27.54 -42.35 21.28
N GLU A 126 -28.54 -43.13 20.85
CA GLU A 126 -29.51 -43.74 21.76
C GLU A 126 -28.75 -44.70 22.68
N GLY A 127 -29.00 -44.53 23.98
CA GLY A 127 -28.25 -45.17 25.03
C GLY A 127 -28.38 -46.70 25.04
N GLN A 128 -27.33 -47.31 25.58
CA GLN A 128 -27.38 -48.54 26.38
C GLN A 128 -26.24 -48.51 27.39
#